data_AF-A0A2E5ZN19-F1
#
_entry.id   AF-A0A2E5ZN19-F1
#
_cell.length_a   1.000
_cell.length_b   1.000
_cell.length_c   1.000
_cell.angle_alpha   90.00
_cell.angle_beta   90.00
_cell.angle_gamma   90.00
#
_symmetry.space_group_name_H-M   'P 1'
#
loop_
_entity.id
_entity.type
_entity.pdbx_description
1 polymer ?
#
loop_
_entity_poly.entity_id
_entity_poly.type
_entity_poly.pdbx_seq_one_letter_code
_entity_poly.pdbx_strand_id
1 'polypeptide(L)'
;MFDWKKPTTQMLGRWQPWHDGHTELFKRALAETGQVIIMVRDVGGIVGEDAGAGRTVAQTDNPFDFTKVCVNIRNGLEEHGYTMNKEYVVMKVPNIVDISYGRGVGYTFTEHDLGKEIHNISATNIRAEMRDKGKL
;
A
#
# COMPACT_ATOMS: atom_id res chain seq x y z
N MET A 1 -2.70 -6.53 20.44
CA MET A 1 -3.93 -5.96 19.87
C MET A 1 -3.62 -4.52 19.48
N PHE A 2 -4.10 -4.08 18.32
CA PHE A 2 -3.90 -2.73 17.80
C PHE A 2 -4.50 -1.70 18.74
N ASP A 3 -3.77 -0.61 19.02
CA ASP A 3 -4.19 0.42 19.96
C ASP A 3 -4.28 1.78 19.26
N TRP A 4 -5.51 2.25 19.04
CA TRP A 4 -5.79 3.50 18.34
C TRP A 4 -5.21 4.77 19.01
N LYS A 5 -4.72 4.68 20.25
CA LYS A 5 -4.09 5.80 20.96
C LYS A 5 -2.56 5.81 20.86
N LYS A 6 -1.93 4.73 20.39
CA LYS A 6 -0.47 4.66 20.25
C LYS A 6 0.01 5.36 18.98
N PRO A 7 1.27 5.85 18.97
CA PRO A 7 1.93 6.28 17.74
C PRO A 7 1.75 5.21 16.65
N THR A 8 1.44 5.65 15.43
CA THR A 8 1.10 4.75 14.32
C THR A 8 1.69 5.30 13.04
N THR A 9 2.38 4.44 12.28
CA THR A 9 2.86 4.81 10.95
C THR A 9 1.76 4.63 9.93
N GLN A 10 1.61 5.57 9.01
CA GLN A 10 0.70 5.47 7.87
C GLN A 10 1.42 4.93 6.64
N MET A 11 0.82 3.97 5.96
CA MET A 11 1.14 3.60 4.59
C MET A 11 -0.07 3.86 3.69
N LEU A 12 0.07 4.68 2.64
CA LEU A 12 -1.01 4.98 1.70
C LEU A 12 -0.63 4.51 0.29
N GLY A 13 -1.52 3.75 -0.36
CA GLY A 13 -1.23 3.24 -1.70
C GLY A 13 -2.44 2.63 -2.41
N ARG A 14 -2.23 2.26 -3.67
CA ARG A 14 -3.22 1.53 -4.50
C ARG A 14 -3.12 0.02 -4.30
N TRP A 15 -1.90 -0.49 -4.08
CA TRP A 15 -1.58 -1.89 -3.82
C TRP A 15 -2.10 -2.86 -4.90
N GLN A 16 -1.83 -2.56 -6.16
CA GLN A 16 -2.38 -3.24 -7.35
C GLN A 16 -1.31 -4.09 -8.10
N PRO A 17 -0.85 -5.25 -7.61
CA PRO A 17 -1.18 -5.93 -6.36
C PRO A 17 -0.22 -5.58 -5.21
N TRP A 18 -0.47 -6.13 -4.02
CA TRP A 18 0.53 -6.25 -2.96
C TRP A 18 1.68 -7.17 -3.42
N HIS A 19 2.91 -6.89 -3.00
CA HIS A 19 4.12 -7.63 -3.40
C HIS A 19 5.25 -7.39 -2.38
N ASP A 20 6.37 -8.12 -2.51
CA ASP A 20 7.45 -8.13 -1.51
C ASP A 20 8.04 -6.75 -1.22
N GLY A 21 8.15 -5.86 -2.22
CA GLY A 21 8.57 -4.49 -1.95
C GLY A 21 7.63 -3.70 -1.03
N HIS A 22 6.32 -3.95 -1.10
CA HIS A 22 5.36 -3.37 -0.14
C HIS A 22 5.51 -3.99 1.25
N THR A 23 5.82 -5.29 1.32
CA THR A 23 6.13 -5.97 2.58
C THR A 23 7.40 -5.40 3.24
N GLU A 24 8.46 -5.16 2.48
CA GLU A 24 9.68 -4.53 3.02
C GLU A 24 9.41 -3.10 3.50
N LEU A 25 8.62 -2.32 2.74
CA LEU A 25 8.16 -1.01 3.20
C LEU A 25 7.38 -1.11 4.52
N PHE A 26 6.50 -2.10 4.64
CA PHE A 26 5.75 -2.37 5.87
C PHE A 26 6.67 -2.65 7.06
N LYS A 27 7.70 -3.48 6.88
CA LYS A 27 8.66 -3.80 7.96
C LYS A 27 9.38 -2.54 8.46
N ARG A 28 9.77 -1.64 7.55
CA ARG A 28 10.36 -0.35 7.91
C ARG A 28 9.35 0.53 8.65
N ALA A 29 8.14 0.68 8.11
CA ALA A 29 7.07 1.46 8.72
C ALA A 29 6.71 0.96 10.14
N LEU A 30 6.68 -0.36 10.33
CA LEU A 30 6.42 -0.99 11.62
C LEU A 30 7.54 -0.71 12.63
N ALA A 31 8.80 -0.67 12.20
CA ALA A 31 9.93 -0.38 13.08
C ALA A 31 9.89 1.05 13.66
N GLU A 32 9.26 2.01 12.97
CA GLU A 32 9.17 3.41 13.42
C GLU A 32 8.27 3.59 14.66
N THR A 33 7.14 2.87 14.73
CA THR A 33 6.10 3.13 15.76
C THR A 33 5.55 1.89 16.43
N GLY A 34 5.86 0.70 15.93
CA GLY A 34 5.37 -0.58 16.45
C GLY A 34 3.95 -0.95 15.98
N GLN A 35 3.25 -0.09 15.25
CA GLN A 35 2.00 -0.44 14.57
C GLN A 35 1.75 0.41 13.32
N VAL A 36 1.06 -0.16 12.33
CA VAL A 36 0.85 0.49 11.01
C VAL A 36 -0.62 0.53 10.62
N ILE A 37 -1.07 1.66 10.09
CA ILE A 37 -2.33 1.74 9.33
C ILE A 37 -2.01 1.71 7.84
N ILE A 38 -2.51 0.68 7.15
CA ILE A 38 -2.38 0.54 5.70
C ILE A 38 -3.66 1.05 5.05
N MET A 39 -3.59 2.24 4.47
CA MET A 39 -4.68 2.88 3.74
C MET A 39 -4.66 2.46 2.27
N VAL A 40 -5.79 1.94 1.79
CA VAL A 40 -6.01 1.51 0.41
C VAL A 40 -6.86 2.53 -0.32
N ARG A 41 -6.30 3.19 -1.32
CA ARG A 41 -7.04 4.08 -2.23
C ARG A 41 -8.08 3.26 -3.01
N ASP A 42 -9.32 3.72 -3.01
CA ASP A 42 -10.42 3.11 -3.76
C ASP A 42 -10.34 3.44 -5.25
N VAL A 43 -9.48 2.71 -5.96
CA VAL A 43 -9.24 2.86 -7.42
C VAL A 43 -9.54 1.59 -8.19
N GLY A 44 -10.07 0.56 -7.53
CA GLY A 44 -10.40 -0.72 -8.15
C GLY A 44 -11.42 -0.53 -9.27
N GLY A 45 -11.15 -1.14 -10.42
CA GLY A 45 -11.99 -1.02 -11.62
C GLY A 45 -11.65 0.18 -12.50
N ILE A 46 -10.79 1.11 -12.05
CA ILE A 46 -10.26 2.18 -12.92
C ILE A 46 -9.20 1.57 -13.84
N VAL A 47 -9.61 1.23 -15.06
CA VAL A 47 -8.75 0.66 -16.11
C VAL A 47 -8.86 1.53 -17.37
N GLY A 48 -7.71 1.95 -17.91
CA GLY A 48 -7.64 2.84 -19.07
C GLY A 48 -7.73 4.34 -18.75
N GLU A 49 -8.07 4.70 -17.53
CA GLU A 49 -8.14 6.09 -17.05
C GLU A 49 -7.11 6.37 -15.95
N ASP A 50 -6.54 7.57 -15.92
CA ASP A 50 -5.51 7.90 -14.93
C ASP A 50 -6.10 8.16 -13.53
N ALA A 51 -5.95 7.19 -12.63
CA ALA A 51 -6.33 7.35 -11.22
C ALA A 51 -5.46 8.38 -10.46
N GLY A 52 -4.34 8.83 -11.03
CA GLY A 52 -3.43 9.83 -10.47
C GLY A 52 -3.84 11.29 -10.73
N ALA A 53 -4.92 11.51 -11.49
CA ALA A 53 -5.42 12.84 -11.85
C ALA A 53 -4.34 13.78 -12.44
N GLY A 54 -3.43 13.23 -13.24
CA GLY A 54 -2.34 13.98 -13.89
C GLY A 54 -1.23 14.48 -12.96
N ARG A 55 -1.24 14.09 -11.67
CA ARG A 55 -0.24 14.55 -10.69
C ARG A 55 1.06 13.75 -10.71
N THR A 56 1.01 12.51 -11.22
CA THR A 56 2.15 11.58 -11.27
C THR A 56 2.08 10.79 -12.58
N VAL A 57 2.99 9.82 -12.77
CA VAL A 57 2.89 8.85 -13.86
C VAL A 57 1.50 8.20 -13.89
N ALA A 58 0.95 8.02 -15.09
CA ALA A 58 -0.40 7.52 -15.28
C ALA A 58 -0.64 6.19 -14.54
N GLN A 59 -1.75 6.13 -13.80
CA GLN A 59 -2.13 5.03 -12.92
C GLN A 59 -3.35 4.31 -13.49
N THR A 60 -3.21 3.73 -14.68
CA THR A 60 -4.33 3.27 -15.54
C THR A 60 -4.69 1.78 -15.43
N ASP A 61 -4.05 1.03 -14.53
CA ASP A 61 -4.21 -0.41 -14.45
C ASP A 61 -4.45 -0.85 -12.99
N ASN A 62 -5.72 -0.81 -12.57
CA ASN A 62 -6.15 -1.08 -11.19
C ASN A 62 -7.25 -2.17 -11.16
N PRO A 63 -6.92 -3.43 -11.47
CA PRO A 63 -7.91 -4.49 -11.67
C PRO A 63 -8.54 -5.02 -10.37
N PHE A 64 -7.92 -4.80 -9.21
CA PHE A 64 -8.38 -5.37 -7.94
C PHE A 64 -9.24 -4.39 -7.15
N ASP A 65 -10.36 -4.86 -6.64
CA ASP A 65 -11.17 -4.11 -5.67
C ASP A 65 -10.52 -4.09 -4.27
N PHE A 66 -11.09 -3.28 -3.37
CA PHE A 66 -10.61 -3.18 -1.99
C PHE A 66 -10.54 -4.53 -1.27
N THR A 67 -11.54 -5.39 -1.47
CA THR A 67 -11.62 -6.70 -0.80
C THR A 67 -10.45 -7.57 -1.22
N LYS A 68 -10.16 -7.66 -2.51
CA LYS A 68 -9.05 -8.43 -3.06
C LYS A 68 -7.71 -7.86 -2.62
N VAL A 69 -7.55 -6.54 -2.62
CA VAL A 69 -6.35 -5.87 -2.11
C VAL A 69 -6.13 -6.20 -0.63
N CYS A 70 -7.17 -6.11 0.21
CA CYS A 70 -7.09 -6.43 1.63
C CYS A 70 -6.67 -7.89 1.88
N VAL A 71 -7.24 -8.84 1.13
CA VAL A 71 -6.83 -10.25 1.19
C VAL A 71 -5.36 -10.43 0.79
N ASN A 72 -4.91 -9.78 -0.28
CA ASN A 72 -3.52 -9.88 -0.73
C ASN A 72 -2.54 -9.30 0.31
N ILE A 73 -2.87 -8.15 0.92
CA ILE A 73 -2.09 -7.57 2.02
C ILE A 73 -2.02 -8.53 3.19
N ARG A 74 -3.17 -9.07 3.62
CA ARG A 74 -3.23 -9.99 4.76
C ARG A 74 -2.37 -11.23 4.52
N ASN A 75 -2.56 -11.90 3.39
CA ASN A 75 -1.81 -13.12 3.09
C ASN A 75 -0.30 -12.83 2.98
N GLY A 76 0.08 -11.75 2.29
CA GLY A 76 1.50 -11.38 2.14
C GLY A 76 2.17 -11.02 3.46
N LEU A 77 1.45 -10.42 4.42
CA LEU A 77 2.01 -10.11 5.73
C LEU A 77 1.99 -11.30 6.70
N GLU A 78 0.99 -12.18 6.58
CA GLU A 78 0.89 -13.42 7.35
C GLU A 78 2.06 -14.37 7.06
N GLU A 79 2.52 -14.43 5.81
CA GLU A 79 3.72 -15.19 5.41
C GLU A 79 5.00 -14.76 6.15
N HIS A 80 5.02 -13.54 6.70
CA HIS A 80 6.12 -13.01 7.52
C HIS A 80 5.79 -12.93 9.01
N GLY A 81 4.70 -13.57 9.46
CA GLY A 81 4.33 -13.67 10.87
C GLY A 81 3.64 -12.42 11.45
N TYR A 82 3.16 -11.50 10.60
CA TYR A 82 2.40 -10.34 11.05
C TYR A 82 0.90 -10.63 11.06
N THR A 83 0.20 -10.14 12.08
CA THR A 83 -1.23 -10.40 12.29
C THR A 83 -2.05 -9.10 12.22
N MET A 84 -3.08 -9.11 11.36
CA MET A 84 -4.03 -8.00 11.30
C MET A 84 -4.75 -7.80 12.65
N ASN A 85 -5.00 -6.56 13.03
CA ASN A 85 -5.49 -6.12 14.33
C ASN A 85 -4.50 -6.34 15.50
N LYS A 86 -3.23 -6.64 15.21
CA LYS A 86 -2.14 -6.65 16.19
C LYS A 86 -1.02 -5.70 15.78
N GLU A 87 -0.30 -6.01 14.71
CA GLU A 87 0.75 -5.13 14.18
C GLU A 87 0.19 -4.09 13.20
N TYR A 88 -0.93 -4.38 12.55
CA TYR A 88 -1.48 -3.47 11.54
C TYR A 88 -3.00 -3.58 11.37
N VAL A 89 -3.58 -2.55 10.78
CA VAL A 89 -4.96 -2.56 10.28
C VAL A 89 -4.99 -2.07 8.83
N VAL A 90 -6.00 -2.51 8.06
CA VAL A 90 -6.22 -2.08 6.68
C VAL A 90 -7.49 -1.24 6.60
N MET A 91 -7.41 -0.05 6.00
CA MET A 91 -8.53 0.89 5.89
C MET A 91 -8.77 1.28 4.44
N LYS A 92 -10.03 1.21 3.99
CA LYS A 92 -10.44 1.76 2.70
C LYS A 92 -10.51 3.29 2.80
N VAL A 93 -9.90 4.00 1.86
CA VAL A 93 -9.98 5.46 1.74
C VAL A 93 -10.36 5.86 0.31
N PRO A 94 -10.89 7.07 0.08
CA PRO A 94 -11.10 7.59 -1.27
C PRO A 94 -9.80 7.61 -2.10
N ASN A 95 -9.92 7.98 -3.36
CA ASN A 95 -8.76 8.18 -4.23
C ASN A 95 -7.93 9.42 -3.80
N ILE A 96 -7.18 9.32 -2.70
CA ILE A 96 -6.32 10.38 -2.17
C ILE A 96 -5.11 10.55 -3.10
N VAL A 97 -5.05 11.70 -3.77
CA VAL A 97 -3.97 12.07 -4.72
C VAL A 97 -3.10 13.24 -4.22
N ASP A 98 -3.40 13.76 -3.04
CA ASP A 98 -2.69 14.88 -2.41
C ASP A 98 -2.74 14.74 -0.88
N ILE A 99 -1.63 15.09 -0.21
CA ILE A 99 -1.57 15.23 1.24
C ILE A 99 -1.05 16.63 1.53
N SER A 100 -1.98 17.53 1.86
CA SER A 100 -1.67 18.91 2.26
C SER A 100 -1.59 19.01 3.79
N TYR A 101 -0.57 19.71 4.30
CA TYR A 101 -0.36 19.86 5.74
C TYR A 101 0.11 21.28 6.11
N GLY A 102 -0.26 21.72 7.32
CA GLY A 102 0.06 23.05 7.84
C GLY A 102 1.27 23.06 8.78
N ARG A 103 1.51 24.21 9.42
CA ARG A 103 2.56 24.35 10.44
C ARG A 103 2.16 23.63 11.73
N GLY A 104 3.09 22.88 12.33
CA GLY A 104 2.89 22.29 13.66
C GLY A 104 1.94 21.09 13.70
N VAL A 105 1.85 20.34 12.61
CA VAL A 105 0.91 19.19 12.47
C VAL A 105 1.24 17.97 13.33
N GLY A 106 2.44 17.93 13.94
CA GLY A 106 2.80 16.88 14.90
C GLY A 106 3.18 15.52 14.29
N TYR A 107 3.39 15.45 12.97
CA TYR A 107 3.88 14.26 12.27
C TYR A 107 4.99 14.60 11.27
N THR A 108 5.75 13.58 10.87
CA THR A 108 6.83 13.66 9.89
C THR A 108 6.48 12.89 8.62
N PHE A 109 7.19 13.18 7.53
CA PHE A 109 7.26 12.32 6.36
C PHE A 109 8.63 11.65 6.34
N THR A 110 8.63 10.33 6.18
CA THR A 110 9.84 9.53 6.05
C THR A 110 9.81 8.82 4.70
N GLU A 111 10.83 9.04 3.88
CA GLU A 111 11.08 8.25 2.69
C GLU A 111 12.06 7.12 3.04
N HIS A 112 11.67 5.88 2.76
CA HIS A 112 12.53 4.72 2.97
C HIS A 112 13.17 4.30 1.65
N ASP A 113 14.49 4.38 1.56
CA ASP A 113 15.23 3.71 0.48
C ASP A 113 15.32 2.21 0.77
N LEU A 114 14.63 1.41 -0.06
CA LEU A 114 14.58 -0.05 0.06
C LEU A 114 15.71 -0.76 -0.71
N GLY A 115 16.57 0.00 -1.39
CA GLY A 115 17.64 -0.54 -2.21
C GLY A 115 17.18 -1.06 -3.57
N LYS A 116 18.13 -1.18 -4.49
CA LYS A 116 17.88 -1.43 -5.92
C LYS A 116 17.11 -2.72 -6.20
N GLU A 117 17.38 -3.79 -5.45
CA GLU A 117 16.72 -5.08 -5.66
C GLU A 117 15.22 -5.02 -5.38
N ILE A 118 14.83 -4.34 -4.30
CA ILE A 118 13.43 -4.17 -3.94
C ILE A 118 12.72 -3.20 -4.88
N HIS A 119 13.40 -2.12 -5.31
CA HIS A 119 12.86 -1.18 -6.28
C HIS A 119 12.59 -1.81 -7.66
N ASN A 120 13.24 -2.93 -7.99
CA ASN A 120 13.01 -3.66 -9.23
C ASN A 120 11.71 -4.49 -9.22
N ILE A 121 11.08 -4.67 -8.06
CA ILE A 121 9.80 -5.39 -7.95
C ILE A 121 8.69 -4.48 -8.46
N SER A 122 8.23 -4.74 -9.68
CA SER A 122 7.26 -3.91 -10.38
C SER A 122 5.87 -4.54 -10.37
N ALA A 123 4.91 -3.86 -9.74
CA ALA A 123 3.51 -4.21 -9.82
C ALA A 123 3.01 -4.34 -11.27
N THR A 124 3.55 -3.54 -12.20
CA THR A 124 3.21 -3.62 -13.62
C THR A 124 3.66 -4.94 -14.25
N ASN A 125 4.90 -5.38 -13.96
CA ASN A 125 5.39 -6.66 -14.46
C ASN A 125 4.59 -7.82 -13.86
N ILE A 126 4.25 -7.75 -12.57
CA ILE A 126 3.42 -8.76 -11.90
C ILE A 126 2.04 -8.85 -12.54
N ARG A 127 1.38 -7.72 -12.83
CA ARG A 127 0.08 -7.73 -13.53
C ARG A 127 0.19 -8.30 -14.94
N ALA A 128 1.26 -8.02 -15.67
CA ALA A 128 1.49 -8.63 -16.98
C ALA A 128 1.60 -10.16 -16.88
N GLU A 129 2.43 -10.66 -15.97
CA GLU A 129 2.59 -12.11 -15.74
C GLU A 129 1.30 -12.79 -15.29
N MET A 130 0.49 -12.11 -14.46
CA MET A 130 -0.83 -12.63 -14.05
C MET A 130 -1.79 -12.77 -15.24
N ARG A 131 -1.76 -11.85 -16.22
CA ARG A 131 -2.54 -11.95 -17.46
C ARG A 131 -2.07 -13.11 -18.33
N ASP A 132 -0.77 -13.27 -18.50
CA ASP A 132 -0.19 -14.38 -19.28
C ASP A 132 -0.60 -15.75 -18.69
N LYS A 133 -0.82 -15.80 -17.38
CA LYS A 133 -1.27 -17.00 -16.65
C LYS A 133 -2.80 -17.14 -16.54
N GLY A 134 -3.60 -16.22 -17.09
CA GLY A 134 -5.06 -16.24 -16.99
C GLY A 134 -5.60 -16.06 -15.56
N LYS A 135 -4.86 -15.35 -14.70
CA LYS A 135 -5.20 -15.08 -13.29
C LYS A 135 -5.77 -13.67 -13.05
N LEU A 136 -5.95 -12.91 -14.13
CA LEU A 136 -6.50 -11.56 -14.19
C LEU A 136 -7.56 -11.49 -15.29
#